data_AF-A0A1Y4SWZ8-F1
#
_entry.id   AF-A0A1Y4SWZ8-F1
#
_cell.length_a   1.000
_cell.length_b   1.000
_cell.length_c   1.000
_cell.angle_alpha   90.00
_cell.angle_beta   90.00
_cell.angle_gamma   90.00
#
_symmetry.space_group_name_H-M   'P 1'
#
loop_
_entity.id
_entity.type
_entity.pdbx_description
1 polymer ?
#
loop_
_entity_poly.entity_id
_entity_poly.type
_entity_poly.pdbx_seq_one_letter_code
_entity_poly.pdbx_strand_id
1 'polypeptide(L)'
;MDLKEAIEKRHSVRQYIKRPLSLEIIEELKGKIQECNQRSGLHIQLITNEPQSFQSRLAHYGQFEGVENYIALIGKRSQDLEETCGYYGEHLVLFAQQLGLNTCWVALTYKKMISCMQMNPDEKLVAVIVVGYGKNQGKLHRSKTIKDVAKGDEPFPKWFQEGVKYALLAPTALNQQRFQLIYHHHKVSIKAKRGFYTKIDLGIVKYHFEIGAGKENFQWE
;
A
#
# COMPACT_ATOMS: atom_id res chain seq x y z
N MET A 1 18.24 -0.40 -2.11
CA MET A 1 17.82 0.05 -0.77
C MET A 1 17.13 -1.09 -0.08
N ASP A 2 17.30 -1.23 1.24
CA ASP A 2 16.57 -2.23 2.01
C ASP A 2 15.10 -1.82 2.22
N LEU A 3 14.29 -2.67 2.88
CA LEU A 3 12.87 -2.39 3.11
C LEU A 3 12.63 -1.25 4.10
N LYS A 4 13.49 -1.07 5.11
CA LYS A 4 13.34 0.00 6.10
C LYS A 4 13.63 1.36 5.47
N GLU A 5 14.71 1.43 4.68
CA GLU A 5 15.02 2.60 3.85
C GLU A 5 13.90 2.90 2.84
N ALA A 6 13.30 1.86 2.23
CA ALA A 6 12.18 2.03 1.32
C ALA A 6 10.96 2.63 2.03
N ILE A 7 10.62 2.18 3.24
CA ILE A 7 9.51 2.74 4.02
C ILE A 7 9.75 4.22 4.33
N GLU A 8 10.96 4.58 4.77
CA GLU A 8 11.30 5.94 5.16
C GLU A 8 11.27 6.92 3.97
N LYS A 9 11.73 6.47 2.80
CA LYS A 9 11.79 7.28 1.58
C LYS A 9 10.49 7.28 0.78
N ARG A 10 9.62 6.29 0.97
CA ARG A 10 8.35 6.19 0.25
C ARG A 10 7.40 7.29 0.70
N HIS A 11 6.99 8.12 -0.25
CA HIS A 11 5.93 9.11 -0.07
C HIS A 11 4.96 9.06 -1.25
N SER A 12 3.73 9.53 -1.02
CA SER A 12 2.71 9.56 -2.07
C SER A 12 3.08 10.58 -3.14
N VAL A 13 3.21 10.15 -4.39
CA VAL A 13 3.46 11.01 -5.55
C VAL A 13 2.26 10.96 -6.49
N ARG A 14 1.83 12.12 -6.99
CA ARG A 14 0.68 12.21 -7.90
C ARG A 14 1.02 12.82 -9.25
N GLN A 15 2.24 13.32 -9.40
CA GLN A 15 2.73 13.94 -10.61
C GLN A 15 3.92 13.15 -11.14
N TYR A 16 3.81 12.69 -12.38
CA TYR A 16 4.77 11.79 -13.00
C TYR A 16 5.34 12.40 -14.28
N ILE A 17 6.61 12.09 -14.58
CA ILE A 17 7.18 12.40 -15.89
C ILE A 17 6.68 11.39 -16.91
N LYS A 18 6.48 11.82 -18.17
CA LYS A 18 6.11 10.95 -19.29
C LYS A 18 7.33 10.14 -19.75
N ARG A 19 7.69 9.16 -18.95
CA ARG A 19 8.76 8.21 -19.21
C ARG A 19 8.21 6.79 -19.07
N PRO A 20 8.21 5.98 -20.15
CA PRO A 20 7.82 4.58 -20.07
C PRO A 20 8.68 3.81 -19.08
N LEU A 21 8.09 2.80 -18.43
CA LEU A 21 8.85 1.81 -17.67
C LEU A 21 9.71 0.99 -18.65
N SER A 22 10.95 0.68 -18.26
CA SER A 22 11.78 -0.25 -19.05
C SER A 22 11.18 -1.65 -19.03
N LEU A 23 11.51 -2.46 -20.04
CA LEU A 23 11.08 -3.87 -20.07
C LEU A 23 11.56 -4.63 -18.82
N GLU A 24 12.78 -4.38 -18.38
CA GLU A 24 13.35 -4.97 -17.15
C GLU A 24 12.48 -4.67 -15.92
N ILE A 25 12.14 -3.39 -15.68
CA ILE A 25 11.27 -2.99 -14.56
C ILE A 25 9.87 -3.62 -14.67
N ILE A 26 9.33 -3.70 -15.89
CA ILE A 26 8.02 -4.34 -16.12
C ILE A 26 8.08 -5.81 -15.72
N GLU A 27 9.11 -6.54 -16.13
CA GLU A 27 9.27 -7.95 -15.79
C GLU A 27 9.54 -8.17 -14.30
N GLU A 28 10.33 -7.31 -13.64
CA GLU A 28 10.50 -7.35 -12.19
C GLU A 28 9.18 -7.13 -11.43
N LEU A 29 8.40 -6.12 -11.82
CA LEU A 29 7.10 -5.85 -11.23
C LEU A 29 6.12 -7.00 -11.46
N LYS A 30 6.05 -7.55 -12.67
CA LYS A 30 5.20 -8.72 -12.98
C LYS A 30 5.62 -9.95 -12.17
N GLY A 31 6.92 -10.22 -12.05
CA GLY A 31 7.43 -11.31 -11.23
C GLY A 31 7.02 -11.15 -9.76
N LYS A 32 7.15 -9.95 -9.21
CA LYS A 32 6.71 -9.69 -7.83
C LYS A 32 5.20 -9.79 -7.65
N ILE A 33 4.43 -9.32 -8.63
CA ILE A 33 2.98 -9.47 -8.67
C ILE A 33 2.58 -10.95 -8.70
N GLN A 34 3.25 -11.77 -9.49
CA GLN A 34 3.00 -13.21 -9.55
C GLN A 34 3.26 -13.88 -8.20
N GLU A 35 4.37 -13.56 -7.52
CA GLU A 35 4.66 -14.04 -6.15
C GLU A 35 3.54 -13.64 -5.18
N CYS A 36 3.10 -12.37 -5.24
CA CYS A 36 2.02 -11.88 -4.40
C CYS A 36 0.69 -12.62 -4.69
N ASN A 37 0.33 -12.81 -5.96
CA ASN A 37 -0.87 -13.54 -6.36
C ASN A 37 -0.83 -15.00 -5.89
N GLN A 38 0.30 -15.68 -6.05
CA GLN A 38 0.47 -17.07 -5.60
C GLN A 38 0.27 -17.23 -4.09
N ARG A 39 0.78 -16.28 -3.29
CA ARG A 39 0.66 -16.34 -1.82
C ARG A 39 -0.70 -15.90 -1.29
N SER A 40 -1.34 -14.96 -1.99
CA SER A 40 -2.55 -14.29 -1.49
C SER A 40 -3.85 -14.85 -2.10
N GLY A 41 -3.78 -15.52 -3.25
CA GLY A 41 -4.96 -15.84 -4.06
C GLY A 41 -5.60 -14.61 -4.72
N LEU A 42 -4.95 -13.45 -4.69
CA LEU A 42 -5.38 -12.26 -5.43
C LEU A 42 -5.11 -12.42 -6.93
N HIS A 43 -5.72 -11.52 -7.71
CA HIS A 43 -5.58 -11.41 -9.15
C HIS A 43 -4.99 -10.03 -9.52
N ILE A 44 -3.90 -9.64 -8.85
CA ILE A 44 -3.22 -8.36 -9.06
C ILE A 44 -2.64 -8.30 -10.48
N GLN A 45 -2.80 -7.15 -11.15
CA GLN A 45 -2.36 -6.93 -12.53
C GLN A 45 -1.58 -5.62 -12.67
N LEU A 46 -0.51 -5.64 -13.46
CA LEU A 46 0.20 -4.43 -13.89
C LEU A 46 -0.43 -3.93 -15.19
N ILE A 47 -0.92 -2.69 -15.18
CA ILE A 47 -1.42 -2.00 -16.37
C ILE A 47 -0.39 -0.94 -16.77
N THR A 48 0.08 -0.99 -18.02
CA THR A 48 1.08 -0.07 -18.56
C THR A 48 0.57 0.68 -19.78
N ASN A 49 1.08 1.90 -19.99
CA ASN A 49 0.75 2.75 -21.14
C ASN A 49 -0.77 3.01 -21.29
N GLU A 50 -1.48 3.13 -20.16
CA GLU A 50 -2.93 3.33 -20.10
C GLU A 50 -3.24 4.66 -19.39
N PRO A 51 -3.27 5.80 -20.12
CA PRO A 51 -3.52 7.10 -19.51
C PRO A 51 -5.00 7.42 -19.28
N GLN A 52 -5.94 6.72 -19.93
CA GLN A 52 -7.37 7.09 -19.94
C GLN A 52 -8.00 7.01 -18.55
N SER A 53 -7.55 6.08 -17.69
CA SER A 53 -7.99 6.03 -16.29
C SER A 53 -7.75 7.35 -15.53
N PHE A 54 -6.68 8.08 -15.88
CA PHE A 54 -6.23 9.28 -15.16
C PHE A 54 -6.40 10.59 -15.95
N GLN A 55 -7.09 10.56 -17.10
CA GLN A 55 -7.51 11.75 -17.85
C GLN A 55 -8.92 12.26 -17.44
N SER A 56 -9.52 11.66 -16.41
CA SER A 56 -10.86 12.01 -15.95
C SER A 56 -10.88 13.22 -15.01
N ARG A 57 -12.03 13.92 -14.91
CA ARG A 57 -12.23 15.01 -13.92
C ARG A 57 -11.93 14.56 -12.49
N LEU A 58 -12.22 13.30 -12.15
CA LEU A 58 -11.93 12.72 -10.84
C LEU A 58 -10.42 12.64 -10.58
N ALA A 59 -9.63 12.27 -11.58
CA ALA A 59 -8.17 12.23 -11.47
C ALA A 59 -7.56 13.63 -11.31
N HIS A 60 -8.08 14.61 -12.06
CA HIS A 60 -7.69 16.01 -11.88
C HIS A 60 -8.03 16.53 -10.47
N TYR A 61 -9.19 16.19 -9.92
CA TYR A 61 -9.53 16.50 -8.52
C TYR A 61 -8.55 15.86 -7.53
N GLY A 62 -8.09 14.64 -7.82
CA GLY A 62 -7.03 13.97 -7.05
C GLY A 62 -5.62 14.56 -7.24
N GLN A 63 -5.46 15.56 -8.11
CA GLN A 63 -4.17 16.16 -8.52
C GLN A 63 -3.23 15.17 -9.22
N PHE A 64 -3.79 14.21 -9.96
CA PHE A 64 -3.00 13.28 -10.77
C PHE A 64 -2.60 13.92 -12.09
N GLU A 65 -1.34 13.75 -12.48
CA GLU A 65 -0.78 14.23 -13.74
C GLU A 65 0.27 13.25 -14.26
N GLY A 66 0.26 12.99 -15.57
CA GLY A 66 1.27 12.16 -16.23
C GLY A 66 1.22 10.66 -15.88
N VAL A 67 0.10 10.19 -15.33
CA VAL A 67 -0.08 8.78 -14.98
C VAL A 67 -0.36 7.95 -16.22
N GLU A 68 0.48 6.94 -16.46
CA GLU A 68 0.34 6.00 -17.57
C GLU A 68 0.42 4.53 -17.10
N ASN A 69 0.83 4.28 -15.85
CA ASN A 69 1.01 2.93 -15.33
C ASN A 69 0.43 2.84 -13.92
N TYR A 70 -0.22 1.71 -13.62
CA TYR A 70 -0.78 1.44 -12.31
C TYR A 70 -0.96 -0.06 -12.10
N ILE A 71 -0.96 -0.47 -10.83
CA ILE A 71 -1.23 -1.83 -10.39
C ILE A 71 -2.68 -1.90 -9.95
N ALA A 72 -3.46 -2.80 -10.55
CA ALA A 72 -4.85 -3.06 -10.19
C ALA A 72 -4.91 -4.16 -9.13
N LEU A 73 -5.51 -3.86 -7.97
CA LEU A 73 -5.72 -4.82 -6.89
C LEU A 73 -7.09 -5.46 -7.03
N ILE A 74 -7.12 -6.67 -7.57
CA ILE A 74 -8.33 -7.42 -7.88
C ILE A 74 -8.31 -8.72 -7.08
N GLY A 75 -9.48 -9.17 -6.62
CA GLY A 75 -9.61 -10.49 -5.99
C GLY A 75 -11.05 -10.86 -5.70
N LYS A 76 -11.25 -12.12 -5.33
CA LYS A 76 -12.56 -12.69 -5.02
C LYS A 76 -13.20 -11.98 -3.83
N ARG A 77 -14.50 -11.72 -3.91
CA ARG A 77 -15.26 -11.09 -2.83
C ARG A 77 -15.19 -11.94 -1.56
N SER A 78 -14.56 -11.40 -0.52
CA SER A 78 -14.52 -11.98 0.83
C SER A 78 -14.51 -10.86 1.87
N GLN A 79 -14.67 -11.22 3.15
CA GLN A 79 -14.64 -10.25 4.25
C GLN A 79 -13.25 -9.62 4.44
N ASP A 80 -12.19 -10.38 4.12
CA ASP A 80 -10.79 -10.02 4.35
C ASP A 80 -10.11 -9.43 3.11
N LEU A 81 -10.77 -9.46 1.94
CA LEU A 81 -10.18 -9.05 0.67
C LEU A 81 -9.49 -7.69 0.73
N GLU A 82 -10.10 -6.70 1.36
CA GLU A 82 -9.54 -5.34 1.45
C GLU A 82 -8.23 -5.32 2.25
N GLU A 83 -8.16 -6.07 3.35
CA GLU A 83 -6.96 -6.18 4.17
C GLU A 83 -5.87 -6.96 3.43
N THR A 84 -6.22 -8.07 2.77
CA THR A 84 -5.28 -8.82 1.92
C THR A 84 -4.73 -7.95 0.79
N CYS A 85 -5.58 -7.16 0.12
CA CYS A 85 -5.15 -6.20 -0.89
C CYS A 85 -4.24 -5.11 -0.30
N GLY A 86 -4.53 -4.61 0.90
CA GLY A 86 -3.66 -3.66 1.60
C GLY A 86 -2.28 -4.23 1.87
N TYR A 87 -2.22 -5.44 2.40
CA TYR A 87 -0.97 -6.11 2.76
C TYR A 87 -0.10 -6.39 1.53
N TYR A 88 -0.64 -7.09 0.54
CA TYR A 88 0.13 -7.43 -0.67
C TYR A 88 0.29 -6.26 -1.65
N GLY A 89 -0.60 -5.27 -1.62
CA GLY A 89 -0.40 -4.01 -2.34
C GLY A 89 0.80 -3.24 -1.79
N GLU A 90 0.99 -3.21 -0.47
CA GLU A 90 2.12 -2.50 0.12
C GLU A 90 3.46 -3.22 -0.12
N HIS A 91 3.46 -4.55 -0.24
CA HIS A 91 4.60 -5.30 -0.78
C HIS A 91 5.05 -4.75 -2.14
N LEU A 92 4.10 -4.45 -3.03
CA LEU A 92 4.38 -3.92 -4.37
C LEU A 92 4.77 -2.44 -4.34
N VAL A 93 4.22 -1.66 -3.41
CA VAL A 93 4.60 -0.25 -3.20
C VAL A 93 6.06 -0.13 -2.77
N LEU A 94 6.47 -0.89 -1.75
CA LEU A 94 7.85 -0.86 -1.27
C LEU A 94 8.80 -1.45 -2.30
N PHE A 95 8.40 -2.50 -3.02
CA PHE A 95 9.20 -3.06 -4.10
C PHE A 95 9.40 -2.05 -5.24
N ALA A 96 8.34 -1.36 -5.68
CA ALA A 96 8.45 -0.28 -6.67
C ALA A 96 9.38 0.85 -6.20
N GLN A 97 9.34 1.20 -4.91
CA GLN A 97 10.27 2.17 -4.31
C GLN A 97 11.73 1.66 -4.38
N GLN A 98 11.97 0.37 -4.15
CA GLN A 98 13.30 -0.23 -4.28
C GLN A 98 13.83 -0.18 -5.71
N LEU A 99 12.95 -0.25 -6.71
CA LEU A 99 13.26 -0.06 -8.14
C LEU A 99 13.43 1.42 -8.54
N GLY A 100 13.35 2.35 -7.58
CA GLY A 100 13.48 3.79 -7.84
C GLY A 100 12.24 4.44 -8.46
N LEU A 101 11.08 3.78 -8.37
CA LEU A 101 9.79 4.33 -8.80
C LEU A 101 9.06 4.99 -7.64
N ASN A 102 8.13 5.89 -7.97
CA ASN A 102 7.23 6.50 -7.01
C ASN A 102 5.81 5.95 -7.18
N THR A 103 5.02 6.03 -6.11
CA THR A 103 3.69 5.42 -6.06
C THR A 103 2.65 6.29 -5.35
N CYS A 104 1.37 6.00 -5.60
CA CYS A 104 0.27 6.50 -4.78
C CYS A 104 -0.91 5.54 -4.81
N TRP A 105 -1.45 5.23 -3.63
CA TRP A 105 -2.73 4.53 -3.48
C TRP A 105 -3.90 5.39 -3.98
N VAL A 106 -4.80 4.79 -4.78
CA VAL A 106 -5.98 5.46 -5.34
C VAL A 106 -7.20 4.54 -5.31
N ALA A 107 -8.22 4.94 -4.56
CA ALA A 107 -9.46 4.17 -4.44
C ALA A 107 -10.66 4.80 -5.20
N LEU A 108 -10.67 6.13 -5.40
CA LEU A 108 -11.83 6.86 -5.94
C LEU A 108 -11.53 7.79 -7.11
N THR A 109 -10.41 8.49 -7.06
CA THR A 109 -10.13 9.63 -7.95
C THR A 109 -9.53 9.17 -9.29
N TYR A 110 -10.19 8.24 -9.96
CA TYR A 110 -9.82 7.76 -11.29
C TYR A 110 -11.05 7.17 -12.00
N LYS A 111 -10.98 7.06 -13.33
CA LYS A 111 -11.96 6.34 -14.14
C LYS A 111 -11.56 4.87 -14.17
N LYS A 112 -12.47 3.98 -13.76
CA LYS A 112 -12.23 2.54 -13.84
C LYS A 112 -12.32 2.08 -15.30
N MET A 113 -11.20 1.73 -15.89
CA MET A 113 -11.13 1.15 -17.23
C MET A 113 -11.19 -0.38 -17.15
N ILE A 114 -12.38 -0.95 -16.89
CA ILE A 114 -12.53 -2.41 -16.74
C ILE A 114 -12.05 -3.17 -17.98
N SER A 115 -12.11 -2.56 -19.17
CA SER A 115 -11.67 -3.18 -20.43
C SER A 115 -10.17 -3.49 -20.51
N CYS A 116 -9.33 -2.86 -19.68
CA CYS A 116 -7.90 -3.19 -19.62
C CYS A 116 -7.56 -4.18 -18.49
N MET A 117 -8.55 -4.68 -17.77
CA MET A 117 -8.37 -5.57 -16.62
C MET A 117 -9.08 -6.90 -16.88
N GLN A 118 -8.44 -8.01 -16.51
CA GLN A 118 -9.08 -9.32 -16.49
C GLN A 118 -9.74 -9.52 -15.13
N MET A 119 -11.04 -9.82 -15.08
CA MET A 119 -11.74 -9.98 -13.81
C MET A 119 -12.83 -11.04 -13.95
N ASN A 120 -12.79 -12.02 -13.05
CA ASN A 120 -13.82 -13.06 -12.97
C ASN A 120 -15.12 -12.48 -12.38
N PRO A 121 -16.30 -13.09 -12.63
CA PRO A 121 -17.57 -12.59 -12.09
C PRO A 121 -17.60 -12.45 -10.55
N ASP A 122 -16.91 -13.33 -9.83
CA ASP A 122 -16.79 -13.35 -8.37
C ASP A 122 -15.70 -12.41 -7.83
N GLU A 123 -14.96 -11.73 -8.71
CA GLU A 123 -13.92 -10.75 -8.37
C GLU A 123 -14.38 -9.29 -8.41
N LYS A 124 -13.70 -8.44 -7.64
CA LYS A 124 -13.86 -6.98 -7.71
C LYS A 124 -12.50 -6.29 -7.70
N LEU A 125 -12.45 -5.12 -8.35
CA LEU A 125 -11.37 -4.15 -8.21
C LEU A 125 -11.52 -3.39 -6.89
N VAL A 126 -10.55 -3.52 -5.99
CA VAL A 126 -10.52 -2.90 -4.66
C VAL A 126 -9.96 -1.48 -4.74
N ALA A 127 -8.76 -1.34 -5.29
CA ALA A 127 -8.04 -0.08 -5.45
C ALA A 127 -7.00 -0.23 -6.57
N VAL A 128 -6.41 0.89 -6.98
CA VAL A 128 -5.22 0.89 -7.83
C VAL A 128 -4.07 1.58 -7.11
N ILE A 129 -2.84 1.20 -7.47
CA ILE A 129 -1.61 1.85 -7.02
C ILE A 129 -0.94 2.42 -8.26
N VAL A 130 -0.93 3.74 -8.38
CA VAL A 130 -0.20 4.41 -9.46
C VAL A 130 1.29 4.12 -9.28
N VAL A 131 2.00 3.88 -10.39
CA VAL A 131 3.44 3.63 -10.38
C VAL A 131 4.12 4.34 -11.55
N GLY A 132 5.27 4.96 -11.30
CA GLY A 132 6.07 5.59 -12.35
C GLY A 132 7.16 6.50 -11.79
N TYR A 133 7.84 7.20 -12.69
CA TYR A 133 8.87 8.18 -12.29
C TYR A 133 8.20 9.48 -11.86
N GLY A 134 8.31 9.82 -10.58
CA GLY A 134 7.76 11.06 -10.04
C GLY A 134 8.47 12.30 -10.58
N LYS A 135 7.74 13.40 -10.74
CA LYS A 135 8.34 14.75 -10.89
C LYS A 135 9.00 15.24 -9.61
N ASN A 136 8.68 14.60 -8.49
CA ASN A 136 9.21 14.84 -7.15
C ASN A 136 9.17 13.52 -6.36
N GLN A 137 9.78 13.51 -5.17
CA GLN A 137 9.81 12.35 -4.27
C GLN A 137 8.67 12.37 -3.25
N GLY A 138 7.61 13.14 -3.48
CA GLY A 138 6.54 13.36 -2.53
C GLY A 138 6.98 14.21 -1.34
N LYS A 139 6.17 14.20 -0.27
CA LYS A 139 6.46 14.96 0.96
C LYS A 139 6.12 14.10 2.17
N LEU A 140 6.93 14.23 3.21
CA LEU A 140 6.66 13.63 4.51
C LEU A 140 5.33 14.15 5.06
N HIS A 141 4.51 13.24 5.60
CA HIS A 141 3.26 13.56 6.24
C HIS A 141 3.45 13.67 7.75
N ARG A 142 2.64 14.49 8.43
CA ARG A 142 2.61 14.47 9.90
C ARG A 142 2.02 13.15 10.36
N SER A 143 2.70 12.49 11.30
CA SER A 143 2.21 11.27 11.93
C SER A 143 1.75 11.51 13.36
N LYS A 144 0.84 10.63 13.81
CA LYS A 144 0.46 10.54 15.21
C LYS A 144 1.65 10.06 16.05
N THR A 145 1.52 10.19 17.36
CA THR A 145 2.50 9.63 18.30
C THR A 145 2.25 8.15 18.54
N ILE A 146 3.24 7.43 19.08
CA ILE A 146 3.10 6.03 19.50
C ILE A 146 1.90 5.86 20.45
N LYS A 147 1.72 6.76 21.42
CA LYS A 147 0.63 6.71 22.41
C LYS A 147 -0.77 6.84 21.80
N ASP A 148 -0.91 7.46 20.63
CA ASP A 148 -2.21 7.63 19.95
C ASP A 148 -2.70 6.33 19.30
N VAL A 149 -1.77 5.43 18.98
CA VAL A 149 -2.02 4.22 18.19
C VAL A 149 -1.64 2.93 18.91
N ALA A 150 -0.84 2.97 19.98
CA ALA A 150 -0.44 1.80 20.75
C ALA A 150 -1.18 1.72 22.10
N LYS A 151 -1.54 0.50 22.50
CA LYS A 151 -2.10 0.16 23.82
C LYS A 151 -1.57 -1.20 24.28
N GLY A 152 -1.80 -1.55 25.54
CA GLY A 152 -1.56 -2.89 26.06
C GLY A 152 -0.65 -2.88 27.29
N ASP A 153 0.08 -3.98 27.48
CA ASP A 153 0.89 -4.21 28.67
C ASP A 153 2.17 -3.35 28.61
N GLU A 154 2.28 -2.38 29.51
CA GLU A 154 3.46 -1.52 29.63
C GLU A 154 4.47 -2.08 30.65
N PRO A 155 5.79 -1.82 30.47
CA PRO A 155 6.40 -1.05 29.39
C PRO A 155 6.49 -1.83 28.06
N PHE A 156 6.30 -1.14 26.93
CA PHE A 156 6.41 -1.76 25.62
C PHE A 156 7.85 -2.20 25.29
N PRO A 157 8.07 -3.43 24.80
CA PRO A 157 9.40 -3.87 24.39
C PRO A 157 9.91 -3.08 23.18
N LYS A 158 11.23 -2.99 23.02
CA LYS A 158 11.87 -2.18 21.95
C LYS A 158 11.37 -2.56 20.55
N TRP A 159 11.26 -3.86 20.25
CA TRP A 159 10.78 -4.34 18.96
C TRP A 159 9.35 -3.87 18.67
N PHE A 160 8.47 -3.80 19.69
CA PHE A 160 7.10 -3.34 19.51
C PHE A 160 7.08 -1.84 19.23
N GLN A 161 7.88 -1.06 19.96
CA GLN A 161 8.02 0.38 19.71
C GLN A 161 8.54 0.66 18.30
N GLU A 162 9.53 -0.09 17.81
CA GLU A 162 10.01 0.00 16.43
C GLU A 162 8.93 -0.39 15.41
N GLY A 163 8.21 -1.49 15.65
CA GLY A 163 7.04 -1.86 14.83
C GLY A 163 6.02 -0.73 14.73
N VAL A 164 5.66 -0.09 15.85
CA VAL A 164 4.73 1.04 15.86
C VAL A 164 5.29 2.25 15.10
N LYS A 165 6.60 2.53 15.21
CA LYS A 165 7.24 3.62 14.44
C LYS A 165 7.11 3.40 12.94
N TYR A 166 7.41 2.20 12.44
CA TYR A 166 7.28 1.88 11.02
C TYR A 166 5.80 1.84 10.57
N ALA A 167 4.90 1.34 11.43
CA ALA A 167 3.45 1.40 11.21
C ALA A 167 2.93 2.85 11.04
N LEU A 168 3.50 3.82 11.77
CA LEU A 168 3.15 5.24 11.63
C LEU A 168 3.67 5.89 10.33
N LEU A 169 4.58 5.23 9.61
CA LEU A 169 5.05 5.66 8.28
C LEU A 169 4.22 5.05 7.13
N ALA A 170 3.35 4.08 7.43
CA ALA A 170 2.46 3.45 6.47
C ALA A 170 1.52 4.50 5.83
N PRO A 171 1.34 4.47 4.50
CA PRO A 171 0.29 5.27 3.87
C PRO A 171 -1.08 4.81 4.40
N THR A 172 -1.92 5.76 4.81
CA THR A 172 -3.32 5.50 5.16
C THR A 172 -4.21 6.46 4.39
N ALA A 173 -5.45 6.05 4.12
CA ALA A 173 -6.37 6.88 3.37
C ALA A 173 -6.52 8.28 4.01
N LEU A 174 -6.28 9.32 3.23
CA LEU A 174 -6.28 10.72 3.67
C LEU A 174 -5.37 10.99 4.89
N ASN A 175 -4.32 10.18 5.08
CA ASN A 175 -3.43 10.20 6.24
C ASN A 175 -4.17 10.09 7.60
N GLN A 176 -5.28 9.36 7.63
CA GLN A 176 -6.14 9.25 8.82
C GLN A 176 -5.46 8.55 10.00
N GLN A 177 -4.54 7.61 9.73
CA GLN A 177 -3.86 6.77 10.72
C GLN A 177 -4.85 6.19 11.75
N ARG A 178 -5.97 5.66 11.24
CA ARG A 178 -7.11 5.18 12.03
C ARG A 178 -6.98 3.68 12.34
N PHE A 179 -5.88 3.34 12.99
CA PHE A 179 -5.62 2.00 13.50
C PHE A 179 -5.26 2.05 15.00
N GLN A 180 -5.24 0.88 15.63
CA GLN A 180 -4.72 0.67 16.97
C GLN A 180 -3.99 -0.66 17.04
N LEU A 181 -2.73 -0.64 17.48
CA LEU A 181 -1.91 -1.81 17.79
C LEU A 181 -2.00 -2.07 19.29
N ILE A 182 -2.25 -3.31 19.68
CA ILE A 182 -2.42 -3.72 21.07
C ILE A 182 -1.42 -4.81 21.38
N TYR A 183 -0.56 -4.58 22.37
CA TYR A 183 0.46 -5.51 22.82
C TYR A 183 0.03 -6.28 24.08
N HIS A 184 0.10 -7.61 24.03
CA HIS A 184 -0.13 -8.48 25.19
C HIS A 184 0.87 -9.63 25.22
N HIS A 185 1.86 -9.59 26.12
CA HIS A 185 2.80 -10.70 26.39
C HIS A 185 3.26 -11.48 25.13
N HIS A 186 3.92 -10.80 24.17
CA HIS A 186 4.38 -11.29 22.84
C HIS A 186 3.34 -11.46 21.74
N LYS A 187 2.06 -11.26 22.03
CA LYS A 187 1.01 -11.17 21.02
C LYS A 187 0.74 -9.72 20.65
N VAL A 188 0.42 -9.50 19.38
CA VAL A 188 0.00 -8.21 18.87
C VAL A 188 -1.31 -8.39 18.13
N SER A 189 -2.32 -7.60 18.49
CA SER A 189 -3.52 -7.44 17.68
C SER A 189 -3.57 -6.04 17.07
N ILE A 190 -4.25 -5.92 15.94
CA ILE A 190 -4.48 -4.63 15.27
C ILE A 190 -5.97 -4.45 14.99
N LYS A 191 -6.49 -3.25 15.22
CA LYS A 191 -7.90 -2.91 15.01
C LYS A 191 -8.05 -1.66 14.16
N ALA A 192 -8.96 -1.71 13.19
CA ALA A 192 -9.38 -0.53 12.45
C ALA A 192 -10.29 0.34 13.33
N LYS A 193 -10.04 1.65 13.35
CA LYS A 193 -11.00 2.64 13.86
C LYS A 193 -11.95 3.02 12.72
N ARG A 194 -13.13 3.59 13.03
CA ARG A 194 -14.12 3.98 12.01
C ARG A 194 -13.53 4.95 10.98
N GLY A 195 -13.56 4.62 9.69
CA GLY A 195 -13.08 5.50 8.63
C GLY A 195 -13.11 4.82 7.25
N PHE A 196 -12.95 5.61 6.20
CA PHE A 196 -12.89 5.12 4.83
C PHE A 196 -11.61 4.31 4.59
N TYR A 197 -11.72 3.19 3.87
CA TYR A 197 -10.60 2.33 3.47
C TYR A 197 -9.75 1.77 4.63
N THR A 198 -10.25 1.87 5.86
CA THR A 198 -9.50 1.46 7.06
C THR A 198 -9.14 -0.02 7.07
N LYS A 199 -9.89 -0.88 6.37
CA LYS A 199 -9.52 -2.29 6.17
C LYS A 199 -8.31 -2.46 5.24
N ILE A 200 -8.21 -1.67 4.16
CA ILE A 200 -7.02 -1.63 3.31
C ILE A 200 -5.84 -1.11 4.14
N ASP A 201 -6.05 -0.02 4.88
CA ASP A 201 -5.04 0.57 5.75
C ASP A 201 -4.50 -0.45 6.78
N LEU A 202 -5.33 -1.36 7.31
CA LEU A 202 -4.86 -2.41 8.23
C LEU A 202 -3.81 -3.31 7.59
N GLY A 203 -4.04 -3.76 6.35
CA GLY A 203 -3.09 -4.61 5.64
C GLY A 203 -1.74 -3.91 5.43
N ILE A 204 -1.80 -2.64 5.00
CA ILE A 204 -0.61 -1.80 4.81
C ILE A 204 0.14 -1.66 6.14
N VAL A 205 -0.57 -1.29 7.22
CA VAL A 205 0.01 -1.08 8.54
C VAL A 205 0.60 -2.36 9.12
N LYS A 206 -0.05 -3.52 8.94
CA LYS A 206 0.48 -4.83 9.36
C LYS A 206 1.84 -5.10 8.72
N TYR A 207 1.96 -4.88 7.42
CA TYR A 207 3.23 -5.14 6.71
C TYR A 207 4.35 -4.22 7.20
N HIS A 208 4.06 -2.93 7.40
CA HIS A 208 5.02 -1.98 7.98
C HIS A 208 5.42 -2.36 9.41
N PHE A 209 4.44 -2.73 10.23
CA PHE A 209 4.70 -3.16 11.61
C PHE A 209 5.63 -4.36 11.65
N GLU A 210 5.38 -5.37 10.82
CA GLU A 210 6.23 -6.57 10.71
C GLU A 210 7.67 -6.25 10.35
N ILE A 211 7.91 -5.34 9.41
CA ILE A 211 9.25 -4.92 8.99
C ILE A 211 9.97 -4.18 10.14
N GLY A 212 9.26 -3.32 10.86
CA GLY A 212 9.81 -2.59 11.99
C GLY A 212 10.09 -3.48 13.20
N ALA A 213 9.14 -4.36 13.53
CA ALA A 213 9.17 -5.23 14.70
C ALA A 213 10.09 -6.44 14.54
N GLY A 214 10.27 -6.95 13.33
CA GLY A 214 10.84 -8.28 13.11
C GLY A 214 9.80 -9.37 13.44
N LYS A 215 9.43 -10.18 12.44
CA LYS A 215 8.35 -11.18 12.54
C LYS A 215 8.64 -12.27 13.58
N GLU A 216 9.90 -12.49 13.91
CA GLU A 216 10.36 -13.45 14.91
C GLU A 216 10.06 -13.01 16.35
N ASN A 217 9.79 -11.71 16.58
CA ASN A 217 9.64 -11.17 17.93
C ASN A 217 8.21 -11.26 18.48
N PHE A 218 7.22 -11.61 17.63
CA PHE A 218 5.81 -11.57 18.02
C PHE A 218 4.95 -12.54 17.22
N GLN A 219 3.70 -12.71 17.68
CA GLN A 219 2.65 -13.42 16.96
C GLN A 219 1.45 -12.51 16.78
N TRP A 220 0.85 -12.52 15.59
CA TRP A 220 -0.44 -11.87 15.38
C TRP A 220 -1.53 -12.65 16.12
N GLU A 221 -2.43 -11.91 16.76
CA GLU A 221 -3.69 -12.41 17.34
C GLU A 221 -4.89 -12.04 16.46
#